data_AF-A0A533ZWY7-F1
#
_entry.id   AF-A0A533ZWY7-F1
#
_cell.length_a   1.000
_cell.length_b   1.000
_cell.length_c   1.000
_cell.angle_alpha   90.00
_cell.angle_beta   90.00
_cell.angle_gamma   90.00
#
_symmetry.space_group_name_H-M   'P 1'
#
loop_
_entity.id
_entity.type
_entity.pdbx_description
1 polymer ?
#
loop_
_entity_poly.entity_id
_entity_poly.type
_entity_poly.pdbx_seq_one_letter_code
_entity_poly.pdbx_strand_id
1 'polypeptide(L)'
;MSGPYNLKYIHLFVTEVSPGGYILSRNGRMADRVGRADHNLADDLHREAAQGKYRYFWFEYTPSAAAAYGLECAWYHRYHPTDNPEHPSGPLGTESACPVKGCQVVTVLQPRG
;
A
#
# COMPACT_ATOMS: atom_id res chain seq x y z
N MET A 1 -11.52 -0.62 4.88
CA MET A 1 -11.10 -0.02 3.59
C MET A 1 -12.25 0.76 2.97
N SER A 2 -11.94 1.85 2.28
CA SER A 2 -12.88 2.69 1.53
C SER A 2 -12.58 2.60 0.03
N GLY A 3 -13.61 2.43 -0.81
CA GLY A 3 -13.48 2.32 -2.28
C GLY A 3 -14.33 1.19 -2.87
N PRO A 4 -14.20 0.89 -4.18
CA PRO A 4 -13.24 1.50 -5.10
C PRO A 4 -13.66 2.90 -5.53
N TYR A 5 -12.73 3.85 -5.49
CA TYR A 5 -12.89 5.18 -6.07
C TYR A 5 -12.04 5.32 -7.33
N ASN A 6 -12.39 6.26 -8.21
CA ASN A 6 -11.56 6.55 -9.37
C ASN A 6 -10.32 7.38 -8.95
N LEU A 7 -9.13 6.99 -9.41
CA LEU A 7 -7.86 7.68 -9.09
C LEU A 7 -7.87 9.16 -9.49
N LYS A 8 -8.66 9.58 -10.47
CA LYS A 8 -8.78 11.01 -10.81
C LYS A 8 -9.42 11.86 -9.71
N TYR A 9 -10.03 11.23 -8.71
CA TYR A 9 -10.74 11.86 -7.60
C TYR A 9 -10.07 11.65 -6.24
N ILE A 10 -8.76 11.35 -6.20
CA ILE A 10 -8.02 11.16 -4.93
C ILE A 10 -8.30 12.30 -3.94
N HIS A 11 -8.19 13.56 -4.39
CA HIS A 11 -8.41 14.76 -3.57
C HIS A 11 -9.81 14.86 -2.92
N LEU A 12 -10.82 14.14 -3.42
CA LEU A 12 -12.17 14.14 -2.84
C LEU A 12 -12.32 13.13 -1.70
N PHE A 13 -11.49 12.09 -1.66
CA PHE A 13 -11.63 10.97 -0.72
C PHE A 13 -10.46 10.87 0.26
N VAL A 14 -9.25 11.25 -0.17
CA VAL A 14 -8.05 11.23 0.65
C VAL A 14 -7.72 12.66 1.04
N THR A 15 -8.35 13.10 2.13
CA THR A 15 -8.33 14.49 2.62
C THR A 15 -7.35 14.73 3.76
N GLU A 16 -6.78 13.67 4.34
CA GLU A 16 -5.89 13.76 5.51
C GLU A 16 -4.45 13.44 5.13
N VAL A 17 -3.50 14.20 5.68
CA VAL A 17 -2.08 13.87 5.64
C VAL A 17 -1.83 12.82 6.72
N SER A 18 -1.87 11.56 6.32
CA SER A 18 -1.77 10.43 7.23
C SER A 18 -1.13 9.22 6.54
N PRO A 19 -0.38 8.37 7.27
CA PRO A 19 0.03 7.08 6.75
C PRO A 19 -1.17 6.19 6.45
N GLY A 20 -1.01 5.28 5.51
CA GLY A 20 -2.10 4.39 5.12
C GLY A 20 -1.70 3.31 4.14
N GLY A 21 -2.57 2.32 3.99
CA GLY A 21 -2.48 1.32 2.94
C GLY A 21 -3.37 1.71 1.76
N TYR A 22 -2.96 1.32 0.55
CA TYR A 22 -3.79 1.42 -0.63
C TYR A 22 -3.76 0.16 -1.49
N ILE A 23 -4.83 -0.05 -2.25
CA ILE A 23 -4.95 -1.07 -3.28
C ILE A 23 -5.27 -0.35 -4.58
N LEU A 24 -4.59 -0.70 -5.67
CA LEU A 24 -4.84 -0.17 -7.00
C LEU A 24 -5.44 -1.25 -7.90
N SER A 25 -6.30 -0.80 -8.81
CA SER A 25 -6.97 -1.68 -9.77
C SER A 25 -7.18 -1.02 -11.13
N ARG A 26 -7.03 -1.82 -12.18
CA ARG A 26 -7.34 -1.47 -13.57
C ARG A 26 -8.84 -1.49 -13.83
N ASN A 27 -9.54 -2.47 -13.24
CA ASN A 27 -10.95 -2.76 -13.52
C ASN A 27 -11.90 -2.50 -12.34
N GLY A 28 -11.37 -2.13 -11.18
CA GLY A 28 -12.15 -1.87 -9.96
C GLY A 28 -12.70 -3.13 -9.28
N ARG A 29 -12.22 -4.32 -9.67
CA ARG A 29 -12.68 -5.61 -9.13
C ARG A 29 -11.56 -6.43 -8.50
N MET A 30 -10.34 -6.31 -9.03
CA MET A 30 -9.17 -7.08 -8.58
C MET A 30 -8.13 -6.15 -7.99
N ALA A 31 -7.45 -6.58 -6.93
CA ALA A 31 -6.26 -5.92 -6.43
C ALA A 31 -5.09 -6.23 -7.37
N ASP A 32 -4.80 -5.33 -8.30
CA ASP A 32 -3.66 -5.48 -9.21
C ASP A 32 -2.35 -5.14 -8.50
N ARG A 33 -2.39 -4.13 -7.62
CA ARG A 33 -1.25 -3.70 -6.81
C ARG A 33 -1.72 -3.35 -5.40
N VAL A 34 -0.88 -3.67 -4.42
CA VAL A 34 -1.04 -3.25 -3.03
C VAL A 34 0.19 -2.43 -2.68
N GLY A 35 0.00 -1.34 -1.95
CA GLY A 35 1.06 -0.47 -1.49
C GLY A 35 0.70 0.21 -0.18
N ARG A 36 1.64 1.01 0.33
CA ARG A 36 1.45 1.84 1.52
C ARG A 36 2.12 3.20 1.36
N ALA A 37 1.74 4.12 2.24
CA ALA A 37 2.43 5.39 2.46
C ALA A 37 2.77 5.51 3.96
N ASP A 38 4.02 5.88 4.26
CA ASP A 38 4.51 6.02 5.64
C ASP A 38 4.19 7.38 6.26
N HIS A 39 3.82 8.37 5.43
CA HIS A 39 3.58 9.74 5.88
C HIS A 39 2.33 10.37 5.26
N ASN A 40 2.25 10.39 3.92
CA ASN A 40 1.14 11.01 3.20
C ASN A 40 0.59 10.08 2.12
N LEU A 41 -0.56 9.48 2.41
CA LEU A 41 -1.26 8.61 1.49
C LEU A 41 -1.65 9.28 0.16
N ALA A 42 -2.01 10.56 0.20
CA ALA A 42 -2.45 11.29 -0.99
C ALA A 42 -1.30 11.43 -2.01
N ASP A 43 -0.09 11.79 -1.56
CA ASP A 43 1.07 11.96 -2.43
C ASP A 43 1.46 10.66 -3.13
N ASP A 44 1.43 9.56 -2.40
CA ASP A 44 1.73 8.22 -2.91
C ASP A 44 0.70 7.77 -3.97
N LEU A 45 -0.59 7.96 -3.69
CA LEU A 45 -1.65 7.68 -4.67
C LEU A 45 -1.55 8.58 -5.91
N HIS A 46 -1.16 9.85 -5.76
CA HIS A 46 -0.94 10.74 -6.89
C HIS A 46 0.25 10.30 -7.76
N ARG A 47 1.33 9.82 -7.15
CA ARG A 47 2.48 9.24 -7.87
C ARG A 47 2.09 7.99 -8.66
N GLU A 48 1.25 7.14 -8.10
CA GLU A 48 0.72 5.96 -8.78
C GLU A 48 -0.25 6.32 -9.90
N ALA A 49 -1.12 7.32 -9.68
CA ALA A 49 -2.01 7.85 -10.71
C ALA A 49 -1.24 8.43 -11.90
N ALA A 50 -0.11 9.11 -11.65
CA ALA A 50 0.74 9.70 -12.69
C ALA A 50 1.35 8.65 -13.64
N GLN A 51 1.52 7.40 -13.20
CA GLN A 51 1.99 6.31 -14.07
C GLN A 51 0.93 5.86 -15.08
N GLY A 52 -0.35 6.21 -14.86
CA GLY A 52 -1.46 5.92 -15.78
C GLY A 52 -1.84 4.43 -15.91
N LYS A 53 -1.28 3.55 -15.08
CA LYS A 53 -1.52 2.09 -15.15
C LYS A 53 -2.86 1.66 -14.55
N TYR A 54 -3.34 2.38 -13.54
CA TYR A 54 -4.52 2.02 -12.76
C TYR A 54 -5.62 3.06 -12.90
N ARG A 55 -6.87 2.66 -12.64
CA ARG A 55 -8.04 3.55 -12.72
C ARG A 55 -8.78 3.70 -11.40
N TYR A 56 -8.68 2.68 -10.55
CA TYR A 56 -9.41 2.61 -9.30
C TYR A 56 -8.47 2.39 -8.13
N PHE A 57 -8.87 2.86 -6.96
CA PHE A 57 -8.16 2.61 -5.73
C PHE A 57 -9.10 2.36 -4.55
N TRP A 58 -8.62 1.54 -3.62
CA TRP A 58 -9.11 1.50 -2.25
C TRP A 58 -8.02 2.04 -1.34
N PHE A 59 -8.42 2.56 -0.18
CA PHE A 59 -7.47 2.99 0.83
C PHE A 59 -8.00 2.80 2.24
N GLU A 60 -7.08 2.90 3.20
CA GLU A 60 -7.37 2.97 4.62
C GLU A 60 -6.26 3.75 5.32
N TYR A 61 -6.64 4.73 6.13
CA TYR A 61 -5.70 5.41 7.00
C TYR A 61 -5.26 4.50 8.13
N THR A 62 -4.06 4.74 8.62
CA THR A 62 -3.47 3.98 9.71
C THR A 62 -2.85 4.94 10.72
N PRO A 63 -2.72 4.56 12.00
CA PRO A 63 -2.16 5.44 13.02
C PRO A 63 -0.63 5.61 12.91
N SER A 64 0.06 4.77 12.13
CA SER A 64 1.53 4.81 11.99
C SER A 64 2.00 4.07 10.74
N ALA A 65 3.22 4.37 10.29
CA ALA A 65 3.89 3.65 9.20
C ALA A 65 4.01 2.13 9.47
N ALA A 66 4.23 1.74 10.73
CA ALA A 66 4.28 0.33 11.12
C ALA A 66 2.91 -0.36 10.94
N ALA A 67 1.82 0.34 11.27
CA ALA A 67 0.47 -0.16 11.02
C ALA A 67 0.16 -0.23 9.50
N ALA A 68 0.62 0.75 8.72
CA ALA A 68 0.52 0.74 7.26
C ALA A 68 1.26 -0.46 6.64
N TYR A 69 2.46 -0.78 7.11
CA TYR A 69 3.21 -1.97 6.69
C TYR A 69 2.47 -3.27 7.03
N GLY A 70 1.92 -3.37 8.23
CA GLY A 70 1.13 -4.54 8.60
C GLY A 70 -0.12 -4.71 7.74
N LEU A 71 -0.79 -3.60 7.41
CA LEU A 71 -1.95 -3.59 6.54
C LEU A 71 -1.59 -3.99 5.10
N GLU A 72 -0.50 -3.45 4.56
CA GLU A 72 0.04 -3.81 3.25
C GLU A 72 0.35 -5.31 3.16
N CYS A 73 1.04 -5.85 4.16
CA CYS A 73 1.32 -7.29 4.25
C CYS A 73 0.03 -8.11 4.28
N ALA A 74 -0.95 -7.71 5.11
CA ALA A 74 -2.22 -8.42 5.21
C ALA A 74 -2.96 -8.45 3.87
N TRP A 75 -2.98 -7.34 3.12
CA TRP A 75 -3.61 -7.26 1.81
C TRP A 75 -2.83 -7.98 0.71
N TYR A 76 -1.50 -7.91 0.74
CA TYR A 76 -0.63 -8.67 -0.15
C TYR A 76 -0.93 -10.18 -0.04
N HIS A 77 -0.91 -10.73 1.17
CA HIS A 77 -1.19 -12.16 1.40
C HIS A 77 -2.63 -12.54 1.16
N ARG A 78 -3.58 -11.61 1.31
CA ARG A 78 -5.00 -11.87 1.06
C ARG A 78 -5.35 -11.89 -0.43
N TYR A 79 -4.77 -10.97 -1.20
CA TYR A 79 -5.20 -10.71 -2.57
C TYR A 79 -4.20 -11.15 -3.64
N HIS A 80 -2.96 -11.50 -3.27
CA HIS A 80 -1.91 -11.93 -4.18
C HIS A 80 -1.81 -11.03 -5.43
N PRO A 81 -1.52 -9.73 -5.25
CA PRO A 81 -1.52 -8.75 -6.33
C PRO A 81 -0.60 -9.15 -7.48
N THR A 82 -1.10 -9.00 -8.71
CA THR A 82 -0.41 -9.44 -9.93
C THR A 82 0.80 -8.59 -10.28
N ASP A 83 0.74 -7.28 -10.03
CA ASP A 83 1.80 -6.32 -10.34
C ASP A 83 2.72 -6.05 -9.13
N ASN A 84 2.50 -6.75 -8.00
CA ASN A 84 3.37 -6.71 -6.82
C ASN A 84 3.76 -8.14 -6.45
N PRO A 85 4.70 -8.79 -7.18
CA PRO A 85 5.05 -10.20 -6.96
C PRO A 85 6.00 -10.42 -5.78
N GLU A 86 6.65 -9.36 -5.30
CA GLU A 86 7.59 -9.41 -4.19
C GLU A 86 6.89 -9.05 -2.88
N HIS A 87 7.27 -9.73 -1.80
CA HIS A 87 6.72 -9.42 -0.48
C HIS A 87 7.06 -7.98 -0.08
N PRO A 88 6.11 -7.24 0.51
CA PRO A 88 6.36 -5.88 0.98
C PRO A 88 7.57 -5.79 1.90
N SER A 89 8.38 -4.76 1.70
CA SER A 89 9.49 -4.44 2.59
C SER A 89 9.02 -3.54 3.74
N GLY A 90 9.57 -3.78 4.93
CA GLY A 90 9.35 -2.93 6.10
C GLY A 90 9.72 -1.46 5.89
N PRO A 91 9.28 -0.55 6.78
CA PRO A 91 9.68 0.85 6.74
C PRO A 91 11.20 0.98 6.84
N LEU A 92 11.78 1.87 6.04
CA LEU A 92 13.23 2.11 5.99
C LEU A 92 13.80 2.36 7.40
N GLY A 93 14.90 1.68 7.73
CA GLY A 93 15.57 1.83 9.02
C GLY A 93 15.01 0.95 10.14
N THR A 94 14.05 0.06 9.86
CA THR A 94 13.42 -0.81 10.87
C THR A 94 13.44 -2.26 10.44
N GLU A 95 13.98 -3.15 11.29
CA GLU A 95 13.83 -4.59 11.13
C GLU A 95 12.39 -4.99 11.49
N SER A 96 11.52 -5.06 10.48
CA SER A 96 10.10 -5.37 10.68
C SER A 96 9.78 -6.76 10.16
N ALA A 97 9.44 -7.66 11.08
CA ALA A 97 8.85 -8.96 10.73
C ALA A 97 7.46 -8.77 10.14
N CYS A 98 7.10 -9.57 9.14
CA CYS A 98 5.74 -9.61 8.63
C CYS A 98 4.77 -10.03 9.74
N PRO A 99 3.70 -9.27 10.04
CA PRO A 99 2.76 -9.64 11.10
C PRO A 99 1.78 -10.76 10.69
N VAL A 100 1.79 -11.19 9.43
CA VAL A 100 0.92 -12.26 8.93
C VAL A 100 1.42 -13.60 9.46
N LYS A 101 0.56 -14.32 10.19
CA LYS A 101 0.88 -15.65 10.73
C LYS A 101 1.34 -16.61 9.63
N GLY A 102 2.51 -17.22 9.83
CA GLY A 102 3.10 -18.16 8.88
C GLY A 102 4.02 -17.52 7.83
N CYS A 103 4.07 -16.18 7.74
CA CYS A 103 5.08 -15.49 6.94
C CYS A 103 6.37 -15.34 7.76
N GLN A 104 7.48 -15.88 7.26
CA GLN A 104 8.80 -15.78 7.90
C GLN A 104 9.68 -14.70 7.25
N VAL A 105 9.13 -13.91 6.34
CA VAL A 105 9.87 -12.81 5.72
C VAL A 105 10.13 -11.73 6.77
N VAL A 106 11.40 -11.60 7.13
CA VAL A 106 11.93 -10.48 7.91
C VAL A 106 12.61 -9.57 6.91
N THR A 107 12.14 -8.32 6.81
CA THR A 107 12.85 -7.33 5.99
C THR A 107 14.10 -6.91 6.77
N VAL A 108 15.26 -7.40 6.35
CA VAL A 108 16.55 -6.96 6.88
C VAL A 108 16.92 -5.64 6.21
N LEU A 109 17.48 -4.70 6.97
CA LEU A 109 18.01 -3.43 6.47
C LEU A 109 18.72 -3.61 5.12
N GLN A 110 18.17 -3.09 4.03
CA GLN A 110 18.95 -2.95 2.80
C GLN A 110 20.01 -1.87 3.06
N PRO A 111 21.31 -2.20 3.05
CA PRO A 111 22.33 -1.18 3.13
C PRO A 111 22.22 -0.30 1.89
N ARG A 112 22.25 1.02 2.10
CA ARG A 112 22.43 1.97 1.00
C ARG A 112 23.78 1.66 0.35
N GLY A 113 23.74 1.15 -0.88
CA GLY A 113 24.90 1.14 -1.78
C GLY A 113 25.25 2.55 -2.24
#